data_AF-A0A523XBV5-F1
#
_entry.id   AF-A0A523XBV5-F1
#
_cell.length_a   1.000
_cell.length_b   1.000
_cell.length_c   1.000
_cell.angle_alpha   90.00
_cell.angle_beta   90.00
_cell.angle_gamma   90.00
#
_symmetry.space_group_name_H-M   'P 1'
#
loop_
_entity.id
_entity.type
_entity.pdbx_description
1 polymer ?
#
loop_
_entity_poly.entity_id
_entity_poly.type
_entity_poly.pdbx_seq_one_letter_code
_entity_poly.pdbx_strand_id
1 'polypeptide(L)'
;MVRIELTPTLTHCIETTARQEFLKSKDEYMQSGREDKELEQKIELLRAFLESMDFRELRRQSEEYLTEGKTVRFILYLQEGKPKYEIKVDR
;
A
#
# COMPACT_ATOMS: atom_id res chain seq x y z
N MET A 1 -6.10 11.51 9.30
CA MET A 1 -4.89 10.76 8.92
C MET A 1 -5.34 9.62 8.03
N VAL A 2 -4.87 9.61 6.78
CA VAL A 2 -5.19 8.53 5.84
C VAL A 2 -4.29 7.33 6.15
N ARG A 3 -4.90 6.15 6.23
CA ARG A 3 -4.23 4.86 6.37
C ARG A 3 -4.74 3.92 5.28
N ILE A 4 -3.83 3.13 4.70
CA ILE A 4 -4.14 2.19 3.64
C ILE A 4 -3.57 0.84 4.05
N GLU A 5 -4.41 -0.18 3.98
CA GLU A 5 -4.02 -1.54 4.34
C GLU A 5 -3.88 -2.34 3.05
N LEU A 6 -2.67 -2.84 2.81
CA LEU A 6 -2.34 -3.67 1.66
C LEU A 6 -1.96 -5.07 2.13
N THR A 7 -2.57 -6.08 1.54
CA THR A 7 -2.30 -7.48 1.89
C THR A 7 -1.68 -8.17 0.68
N PRO A 8 -0.35 -8.26 0.58
CA PRO A 8 0.27 -9.03 -0.47
C PRO A 8 0.09 -10.54 -0.23
N THR A 9 0.15 -11.29 -1.32
CA THR A 9 0.08 -12.75 -1.33
C THR A 9 1.22 -13.31 -2.17
N LEU A 10 1.40 -14.64 -2.16
CA LEU A 10 2.41 -15.31 -2.99
C LEU A 10 2.25 -15.03 -4.49
N THR A 11 1.04 -14.67 -4.94
CA THR A 11 0.75 -14.33 -6.34
C THR A 11 0.68 -12.83 -6.59
N HIS A 12 0.29 -12.03 -5.60
CA HIS A 12 0.21 -10.57 -5.70
C HIS A 12 1.21 -9.91 -4.75
N CYS A 13 2.35 -9.54 -5.30
CA CYS A 13 3.37 -8.79 -4.58
C CYS A 13 2.84 -7.43 -4.12
N ILE A 14 3.47 -6.86 -3.09
CA ILE A 14 3.09 -5.57 -2.51
C ILE A 14 3.07 -4.43 -3.56
N GLU A 15 3.96 -4.49 -4.56
CA GLU A 15 3.95 -3.54 -5.70
C GLU A 15 2.63 -3.61 -6.47
N THR A 16 2.20 -4.82 -6.86
CA THR A 16 0.97 -5.04 -7.60
C THR A 16 -0.24 -4.60 -6.79
N THR A 17 -0.29 -4.97 -5.52
CA THR A 17 -1.39 -4.59 -4.61
C THR A 17 -1.45 -3.06 -4.43
N ALA A 18 -0.30 -2.40 -4.23
CA ALA A 18 -0.23 -0.94 -4.12
C ALA A 18 -0.65 -0.25 -5.42
N ARG A 19 -0.22 -0.74 -6.59
CA ARG A 19 -0.61 -0.20 -7.90
C ARG A 19 -2.10 -0.35 -8.15
N GLN A 20 -2.68 -1.50 -7.81
CA GLN A 20 -4.12 -1.73 -7.93
C GLN A 20 -4.91 -0.76 -7.05
N GLU A 21 -4.54 -0.61 -5.79
CA GLU A 21 -5.20 0.32 -4.87
C GLU A 21 -5.04 1.78 -5.33
N PHE A 22 -3.89 2.13 -5.90
CA PHE A 22 -3.64 3.46 -6.46
C PHE A 22 -4.54 3.74 -7.66
N LEU A 23 -4.63 2.80 -8.61
CA LEU A 23 -5.49 2.93 -9.77
C LEU A 23 -6.96 3.03 -9.37
N LYS A 24 -7.39 2.19 -8.42
CA LYS A 24 -8.76 2.20 -7.89
C LYS A 24 -9.08 3.54 -7.21
N SER A 25 -8.20 4.02 -6.33
CA SER A 25 -8.37 5.31 -5.66
C SER A 25 -8.42 6.48 -6.65
N LYS A 26 -7.59 6.41 -7.71
CA LYS A 26 -7.58 7.42 -8.77
C LYS A 26 -8.86 7.38 -9.62
N ASP A 27 -9.33 6.18 -9.97
CA ASP A 27 -10.58 6.00 -10.72
C ASP A 27 -11.77 6.54 -9.91
N GLU A 28 -11.83 6.21 -8.62
CA GLU A 28 -12.84 6.70 -7.68
C GLU A 28 -12.79 8.23 -7.55
N TYR A 29 -11.60 8.82 -7.46
CA TYR A 29 -11.43 10.28 -7.44
C TYR A 29 -11.93 10.95 -8.73
N MET A 30 -11.64 10.34 -9.90
CA MET A 30 -12.12 10.85 -11.19
C MET A 30 -13.64 10.73 -11.33
N GLN A 31 -14.26 9.72 -10.72
CA GLN A 31 -15.71 9.52 -10.70
C GLN A 31 -16.44 10.40 -9.68
N SER A 32 -15.82 10.68 -8.52
CA SER A 32 -16.44 11.43 -7.43
C SER A 32 -16.62 12.92 -7.76
N GLY A 33 -15.81 13.48 -8.68
CA GLY A 33 -16.00 14.80 -9.27
C GLY A 33 -15.98 16.00 -8.29
N ARG A 34 -15.77 15.74 -7.00
CA ARG A 34 -15.65 16.73 -5.91
C ARG A 34 -14.37 16.48 -5.13
N GLU A 35 -13.93 17.52 -4.42
CA GLU A 35 -12.72 17.60 -3.59
C GLU A 35 -12.71 16.55 -2.45
N ASP A 36 -12.56 15.28 -2.79
CA ASP A 36 -12.29 14.20 -1.86
C ASP A 36 -10.82 14.29 -1.44
N LYS A 37 -10.57 15.22 -0.50
CA LYS A 37 -9.25 15.40 0.13
C LYS A 37 -8.70 14.09 0.70
N GLU A 38 -9.58 13.20 1.15
CA GLU A 38 -9.17 11.87 1.62
C GLU A 38 -8.63 10.98 0.49
N LEU A 39 -9.29 10.97 -0.67
CA LEU A 39 -8.80 10.24 -1.84
C LEU A 39 -7.52 10.86 -2.40
N GLU A 40 -7.43 12.18 -2.44
CA GLU A 40 -6.21 12.89 -2.84
C GLU A 40 -5.03 12.50 -1.94
N GLN A 41 -5.21 12.51 -0.61
CA GLN A 41 -4.20 12.07 0.33
C GLN A 41 -3.87 10.57 0.21
N LYS A 42 -4.86 9.72 -0.12
CA LYS A 42 -4.60 8.28 -0.42
C LYS A 42 -3.74 8.11 -1.66
N ILE A 43 -4.09 8.80 -2.74
CA ILE A 43 -3.38 8.76 -4.02
C ILE A 43 -1.95 9.26 -3.83
N GLU A 44 -1.76 10.36 -3.11
CA GLU A 44 -0.43 10.90 -2.80
C GLU A 44 0.39 9.93 -1.93
N LEU A 45 -0.19 9.35 -0.88
CA LEU A 45 0.48 8.35 -0.05
C LEU A 45 0.92 7.13 -0.87
N LEU A 46 0.01 6.56 -1.68
CA LEU A 46 0.31 5.41 -2.53
C LEU A 46 1.35 5.75 -3.59
N ARG A 47 1.27 6.93 -4.21
CA ARG A 47 2.26 7.40 -5.17
C ARG A 47 3.63 7.54 -4.53
N ALA A 48 3.72 8.22 -3.39
CA ALA A 48 4.98 8.40 -2.68
C ALA A 48 5.55 7.06 -2.19
N PHE A 49 4.69 6.14 -1.74
CA PHE A 49 5.09 4.77 -1.42
C PHE A 49 5.64 4.06 -2.67
N LEU A 50 4.98 4.17 -3.81
CA LEU A 50 5.41 3.53 -5.05
C LEU A 50 6.72 4.09 -5.61
N GLU A 51 7.00 5.38 -5.41
CA GLU A 51 8.22 6.04 -5.87
C GLU A 51 9.39 5.90 -4.88
N SER A 52 9.12 5.70 -3.59
CA SER A 52 10.15 5.76 -2.53
C SER A 52 10.58 4.40 -2.00
N MET A 53 9.83 3.32 -2.25
CA MET A 53 10.04 2.03 -1.61
C MET A 53 10.81 1.02 -2.44
N ASP A 54 11.61 0.22 -1.74
CA ASP A 54 12.38 -0.86 -2.35
C ASP A 54 11.56 -2.15 -2.40
N PHE A 55 10.79 -2.32 -3.47
CA PHE A 55 9.91 -3.49 -3.64
C PHE A 55 10.65 -4.83 -3.65
N ARG A 56 11.93 -4.84 -4.05
CA ARG A 56 12.74 -6.05 -4.05
C ARG A 56 12.91 -6.56 -2.62
N GLU A 57 13.20 -5.67 -1.68
CA GLU A 57 13.34 -6.03 -0.27
C GLU A 57 11.99 -6.39 0.35
N LEU A 58 10.95 -5.57 0.13
CA LEU A 58 9.61 -5.83 0.67
C LEU A 58 9.04 -7.17 0.19
N ARG A 59 9.28 -7.49 -1.09
CA ARG A 59 8.90 -8.77 -1.67
C ARG A 59 9.63 -9.92 -1.01
N ARG A 60 10.95 -9.82 -0.83
CA ARG A 60 11.74 -10.86 -0.15
C ARG A 60 11.26 -11.12 1.27
N GLN A 61 11.01 -10.06 2.05
CA GLN A 61 10.48 -10.18 3.41
C GLN A 61 9.09 -10.83 3.41
N SER A 62 8.20 -10.38 2.51
CA SER A 62 6.84 -10.93 2.42
C SER A 62 6.85 -12.40 2.02
N GLU A 63 7.65 -12.79 1.02
CA GLU A 63 7.75 -14.18 0.56
C GLU A 63 8.25 -15.10 1.67
N GLU A 64 9.20 -14.65 2.51
CA GLU A 64 9.70 -15.42 3.66
C GLU A 64 8.58 -15.72 4.67
N TYR A 65 7.79 -14.72 5.06
CA TYR A 65 6.67 -14.93 5.97
C TYR A 65 5.53 -15.73 5.32
N LEU A 66 5.22 -15.48 4.05
CA LEU A 66 4.16 -16.17 3.32
C LEU A 66 4.49 -17.65 3.09
N THR A 67 5.75 -18.00 2.85
CA THR A 67 6.18 -19.41 2.72
C THR A 67 6.14 -20.15 4.05
N GLU A 68 6.20 -19.46 5.19
CA GLU A 68 5.95 -20.03 6.52
C GLU A 68 4.45 -20.22 6.81
N GLY A 69 3.55 -19.86 5.88
CA GLY A 69 2.10 -19.93 6.05
C GLY A 69 1.52 -18.76 6.85
N LYS A 70 2.30 -17.69 7.08
CA LYS A 70 1.85 -16.49 7.80
C LYS A 70 1.19 -15.51 6.84
N THR A 71 0.27 -14.70 7.35
CA THR A 71 -0.37 -13.64 6.58
C THR A 71 0.35 -12.31 6.83
N VAL A 72 0.79 -11.65 5.76
CA VAL A 72 1.49 -10.36 5.86
C VAL A 72 0.53 -9.23 5.49
N ARG A 73 0.46 -8.20 6.33
CA ARG A 73 -0.33 -6.97 6.12
C ARG A 73 0.58 -5.76 6.20
N PHE A 74 0.51 -4.90 5.20
CA PHE A 74 1.22 -3.63 5.14
C PHE A 74 0.25 -2.50 5.46
N ILE A 75 0.57 -1.72 6.49
CA ILE A 75 -0.21 -0.57 6.91
C ILE A 75 0.56 0.68 6.50
N LEU A 76 0.11 1.34 5.45
CA LEU A 76 0.66 2.58 4.95
C LEU A 76 0.00 3.76 5.64
N TYR A 77 0.78 4.77 6.00
CA TYR A 77 0.27 6.01 6.58
C TYR A 77 1.21 7.18 6.28
N LEU A 78 0.64 8.38 6.18
CA LEU A 78 1.41 9.62 6.09
C LEU A 78 1.81 10.07 7.50
N GLN A 79 3.11 10.18 7.76
CA GLN A 79 3.64 10.76 8.99
C GLN A 79 4.56 11.93 8.63
N GLU A 80 4.26 13.13 9.13
CA GLU A 80 5.05 14.35 8.86
C GLU A 80 5.29 14.62 7.36
N GLY A 81 4.29 14.32 6.51
CA GLY A 81 4.39 14.48 5.05
C GLY A 81 5.26 13.44 4.35
N LYS A 82 5.71 12.39 5.04
CA LYS A 82 6.46 11.27 4.46
C LYS A 82 5.62 9.99 4.49
N PRO A 83 5.66 9.18 3.41
CA PRO A 83 5.03 7.86 3.43
C PRO A 83 5.79 6.96 4.41
N LYS A 84 5.06 6.39 5.36
CA LYS A 84 5.54 5.37 6.28
C LYS A 84 4.73 4.10 6.09
N TYR A 85 5.33 2.98 6.43
CA TYR A 85 4.67 1.69 6.39
C TYR A 85 5.01 0.87 7.63
N GLU A 86 4.08 0.03 8.04
CA GLU A 86 4.26 -0.97 9.09
C GLU A 86 3.89 -2.34 8.54
N ILE A 87 4.69 -3.35 8.85
CA ILE A 87 4.42 -4.73 8.46
C ILE A 87 3.87 -5.46 9.69
N LYS A 88 2.65 -5.99 9.57
CA LYS A 88 2.06 -6.91 10.54
C LYS A 88 2.02 -8.29 9.95
N VAL A 89 2.66 -9.22 10.65
CA VAL A 89 2.64 -10.64 10.32
C VAL A 89 1.72 -11.33 11.32
N ASP A 90 0.68 -11.97 10.80
CA ASP A 90 -0.32 -12.71 11.56
C ASP A 90 -0.11 -14.21 11.36
N ARG A 91 -0.32 -15.00 12.43
CA ARG A 91 0.02 -16.43 12.49
C ARG A 91 -1.21 -17.32 12.46
#